data_AF-A0A954HVB2-F1
#
_entry.id   AF-A0A954HVB2-F1
#
_cell.length_a   1.000
_cell.length_b   1.000
_cell.length_c   1.000
_cell.angle_alpha   90.00
_cell.angle_beta   90.00
_cell.angle_gamma   90.00
#
_symmetry.space_group_name_H-M   'P 1'
#
loop_
_entity.id
_entity.type
_entity.pdbx_description
1 polymer ?
#
loop_
_entity_poly.entity_id
_entity_poly.type
_entity_poly.pdbx_seq_one_letter_code
_entity_poly.pdbx_strand_id
1 'polypeptide(L)'
;MTIDPQRNTLVASCERTGCIISRAAASILCEHLTGQTLDEAIKLTARDMLDLMRVPLLPRRRQCALLAWQAWQELIPQLAEVSRKMTPKWDQSAAS
;
A
#
# COMPACT_ATOMS: atom_id res chain seq x y z
N MET A 1 6.21 5.41 2.16
CA MET A 1 5.35 5.34 0.95
C MET A 1 4.96 6.75 0.56
N THR A 2 4.94 7.05 -0.73
CA THR A 2 4.49 8.33 -1.29
C THR A 2 3.64 8.09 -2.53
N ILE A 3 2.86 9.09 -2.93
CA ILE A 3 2.13 9.10 -4.22
C ILE A 3 2.99 9.88 -5.21
N ASP A 4 3.26 9.29 -6.37
CA ASP A 4 3.88 9.96 -7.51
C ASP A 4 2.87 10.95 -8.13
N PRO A 5 3.13 12.27 -8.10
CA PRO A 5 2.20 13.28 -8.62
C PRO A 5 1.98 13.21 -10.13
N GLN A 6 2.93 12.68 -10.91
CA GLN A 6 2.81 12.66 -12.37
C GLN A 6 1.95 11.49 -12.87
N ARG A 7 2.03 10.37 -12.16
CA ARG A 7 1.37 9.11 -12.54
C ARG A 7 0.19 8.73 -11.66
N ASN A 8 -0.01 9.44 -10.55
CA ASN A 8 -0.99 9.11 -9.51
C ASN A 8 -0.85 7.66 -8.99
N THR A 9 0.40 7.18 -8.91
CA THR A 9 0.74 5.82 -8.48
C THR A 9 1.50 5.82 -7.18
N LEU A 10 1.38 4.75 -6.40
CA LEU A 10 2.14 4.57 -5.17
C LEU A 10 3.59 4.22 -5.47
N VAL A 11 4.50 4.83 -4.72
CA VAL A 11 5.91 4.45 -4.62
C VAL A 11 6.16 4.00 -3.19
N ALA A 12 6.47 2.72 -3.03
CA ALA A 12 6.57 2.09 -1.73
C ALA A 12 8.01 1.61 -1.46
N SER A 13 8.53 1.98 -0.29
CA SER A 13 9.75 1.40 0.29
C SER A 13 9.42 1.00 1.72
N CYS A 14 9.72 -0.26 2.06
CA CYS A 14 9.38 -0.87 3.34
C CYS A 14 10.64 -1.43 3.98
N GLU A 15 11.10 -0.79 5.05
CA GLU A 15 12.12 -1.36 5.93
C GLU A 15 11.45 -1.84 7.23
N ARG A 16 11.59 -3.13 7.53
CA ARG A 16 10.95 -3.75 8.69
C ARG A 16 11.92 -4.67 9.42
N THR A 17 12.01 -4.46 10.73
CA THR A 17 12.71 -5.34 11.66
C THR A 17 11.72 -6.36 12.23
N GLY A 18 12.06 -7.64 12.21
CA GLY A 18 11.18 -8.70 12.72
C GLY A 18 11.56 -10.08 12.21
N CYS A 19 10.65 -11.04 12.39
CA CYS A 19 10.85 -12.40 11.89
C CYS A 19 10.97 -12.43 10.35
N ILE A 20 11.60 -13.48 9.82
CA ILE A 20 11.82 -13.63 8.38
C ILE A 20 10.54 -13.53 7.55
N ILE A 21 9.41 -14.01 8.10
CA ILE A 21 8.10 -13.97 7.44
C ILE A 21 7.58 -12.54 7.36
N SER A 22 7.66 -11.76 8.45
CA SER A 22 7.21 -10.37 8.45
C SER A 22 8.06 -9.48 7.54
N ARG A 23 9.35 -9.80 7.40
CA ARG A 23 10.24 -9.09 6.48
C ARG A 23 9.91 -9.42 5.02
N ALA A 24 9.72 -10.70 4.70
CA ALA A 24 9.30 -11.13 3.37
C ALA A 24 7.93 -10.53 3.00
N ALA A 25 6.95 -10.59 3.90
CA ALA A 25 5.62 -10.03 3.72
C ALA A 25 5.67 -8.52 3.45
N ALA A 26 6.52 -7.77 4.16
CA ALA A 26 6.70 -6.34 3.93
C ALA A 26 7.30 -6.04 2.54
N SER A 27 8.32 -6.81 2.11
CA SER A 27 8.92 -6.66 0.77
C SER A 27 7.90 -6.92 -0.32
N ILE A 28 7.22 -8.07 -0.24
CA ILE A 28 6.19 -8.50 -1.21
C ILE A 28 5.06 -7.47 -1.30
N LEU A 29 4.60 -6.96 -0.15
CA LEU A 29 3.56 -5.93 -0.13
C LEU A 29 4.03 -4.64 -0.80
N CYS A 30 5.25 -4.18 -0.49
CA CYS A 30 5.79 -2.96 -1.09
C CYS A 30 5.98 -3.09 -2.60
N GLU A 31 6.51 -4.22 -3.07
CA GLU A 31 6.63 -4.54 -4.49
C GLU A 31 5.26 -4.58 -5.18
N HIS A 32 4.27 -5.18 -4.53
CA HIS A 32 2.91 -5.27 -5.07
C HIS A 32 2.25 -3.90 -5.21
N LEU A 33 2.37 -3.04 -4.19
CA LEU A 33 1.73 -1.73 -4.17
C LEU A 33 2.43 -0.71 -5.08
N THR A 34 3.72 -0.87 -5.34
CA THR A 34 4.47 0.06 -6.18
C THR A 34 3.94 0.04 -7.61
N GLY A 35 3.58 1.21 -8.14
CA GLY A 35 3.01 1.36 -9.48
C GLY A 35 1.49 1.19 -9.56
N GLN A 36 0.81 0.80 -8.47
CA GLN A 36 -0.65 0.80 -8.41
C GLN A 36 -1.20 2.19 -8.09
N THR A 37 -2.42 2.46 -8.52
CA THR A 37 -3.17 3.63 -8.04
C THR A 37 -3.66 3.42 -6.61
N LEU A 38 -3.96 4.51 -5.90
CA LEU A 38 -4.49 4.41 -4.54
C LEU A 38 -5.81 3.61 -4.50
N ASP A 39 -6.67 3.77 -5.51
CA ASP A 39 -7.97 3.09 -5.59
C ASP A 39 -7.85 1.56 -5.78
N GLU A 40 -6.82 1.12 -6.50
CA GLU A 40 -6.51 -0.31 -6.65
C GLU A 40 -5.90 -0.87 -5.36
N ALA A 41 -4.94 -0.14 -4.80
CA ALA A 41 -4.22 -0.55 -3.61
C ALA A 41 -5.10 -0.68 -2.36
N ILE A 42 -6.15 0.14 -2.25
CA ILE A 42 -7.13 0.06 -1.14
C ILE A 42 -7.94 -1.24 -1.18
N LYS A 43 -8.13 -1.84 -2.36
CA LYS A 43 -8.89 -3.08 -2.53
C LYS A 43 -8.15 -4.33 -2.06
N LEU A 44 -6.84 -4.22 -1.79
CA LEU A 44 -6.03 -5.34 -1.30
C LEU A 44 -6.58 -5.88 0.02
N THR A 45 -7.03 -7.13 0.02
CA THR A 45 -7.58 -7.78 1.21
C THR A 45 -6.52 -8.56 2.00
N ALA A 46 -6.85 -8.91 3.24
CA ALA A 46 -6.02 -9.83 4.04
C ALA A 46 -5.83 -11.19 3.34
N ARG A 47 -6.84 -11.65 2.60
CA ARG A 47 -6.75 -12.90 1.85
C ARG A 47 -5.75 -12.79 0.72
N ASP A 48 -5.84 -11.72 -0.06
CA ASP A 48 -4.90 -11.45 -1.15
C ASP A 48 -3.47 -11.36 -0.63
N MET A 49 -3.25 -10.73 0.52
CA MET A 49 -1.93 -10.69 1.16
C MET A 49 -1.38 -12.08 1.50
N LEU A 50 -2.24 -12.98 1.99
CA LEU A 50 -1.83 -14.38 2.26
C LEU A 50 -1.56 -15.14 0.96
N ASP A 51 -2.32 -14.88 -0.09
CA ASP A 51 -2.12 -15.51 -1.40
C ASP A 51 -0.83 -14.98 -2.09
N LEU A 52 -0.49 -13.70 -1.88
CA LEU A 52 0.78 -13.09 -2.33
C LEU A 52 2.01 -13.73 -1.71
N MET A 53 1.91 -14.33 -0.52
CA MET A 53 3.01 -15.06 0.10
C MET A 53 3.38 -16.33 -0.70
N ARG A 54 2.48 -16.85 -1.55
CA ARG A 54 2.66 -18.04 -2.40
C ARG A 54 3.11 -19.31 -1.68
N VAL A 55 2.98 -19.34 -0.35
CA VAL A 55 3.34 -20.49 0.49
C VAL A 55 2.24 -20.74 1.51
N PRO A 56 1.89 -22.02 1.78
CA PRO A 56 0.92 -22.34 2.81
C PRO A 56 1.48 -21.97 4.18
N LEU A 57 0.82 -21.03 4.86
CA LEU A 57 1.17 -20.62 6.22
C LEU A 57 0.31 -21.32 7.26
N LEU A 58 0.98 -21.93 8.23
CA LEU A 58 0.38 -22.42 9.47
C LEU A 58 -0.40 -21.28 10.17
N PRO A 59 -1.51 -21.56 10.86
CA PRO A 59 -2.35 -20.53 11.51
C PRO A 59 -1.55 -19.53 12.36
N ARG A 60 -0.59 -20.02 13.17
CA ARG A 60 0.28 -19.18 14.01
C ARG A 60 1.19 -18.22 13.23
N ARG A 61 1.53 -18.54 11.97
CA ARG A 61 2.43 -17.75 11.13
C ARG A 61 1.69 -16.75 10.23
N ARG A 62 0.36 -16.85 10.13
CA ARG A 62 -0.47 -15.92 9.34
C ARG A 62 -0.42 -14.51 9.91
N GLN A 63 -0.42 -14.35 11.23
CA GLN A 63 -0.32 -13.03 11.87
C GLN A 63 0.95 -12.28 11.45
N CYS A 64 2.09 -12.98 11.36
CA CYS A 64 3.34 -12.36 10.91
C CYS A 64 3.29 -11.90 9.45
N ALA A 65 2.55 -12.61 8.58
CA ALA A 65 2.36 -12.22 7.19
C ALA A 65 1.36 -11.06 7.04
N LEU A 66 0.31 -11.05 7.84
CA LEU A 66 -0.73 -10.01 7.81
C LEU A 66 -0.30 -8.69 8.44
N LEU A 67 0.76 -8.68 9.26
CA LEU A 67 1.24 -7.47 9.92
C LEU A 67 1.63 -6.36 8.93
N ALA A 68 2.07 -6.70 7.72
CA ALA A 68 2.37 -5.70 6.69
C ALA A 68 1.07 -5.09 6.14
N TRP A 69 0.07 -5.93 5.88
CA TRP A 69 -1.25 -5.49 5.40
C TRP A 69 -2.00 -4.65 6.43
N GLN A 70 -1.93 -4.99 7.72
CA GLN A 70 -2.56 -4.17 8.77
C GLN A 70 -1.96 -2.76 8.81
N ALA A 71 -0.62 -2.65 8.72
CA ALA A 71 0.04 -1.35 8.65
C ALA A 71 -0.35 -0.56 7.39
N TRP A 72 -0.58 -1.24 6.27
CA TRP A 72 -1.14 -0.61 5.06
C TRP A 72 -2.54 -0.04 5.31
N GLN A 73 -3.43 -0.81 5.96
CA GLN A 73 -4.79 -0.35 6.27
C GLN A 73 -4.81 0.90 7.17
N GLU A 74 -3.90 0.99 8.14
CA GLU A 74 -3.74 2.18 9.00
C GLU A 74 -3.18 3.40 8.23
N LEU A 75 -2.48 3.16 7.12
CA LEU A 75 -1.87 4.21 6.30
C LEU A 75 -2.84 4.79 5.26
N ILE A 76 -3.79 4.00 4.75
CA ILE A 76 -4.80 4.43 3.76
C ILE A 76 -5.44 5.79 4.09
N PRO A 77 -5.98 6.05 5.31
CA PRO A 77 -6.64 7.33 5.60
C PRO A 77 -5.69 8.52 5.48
N GLN A 78 -4.40 8.33 5.79
CA GLN A 78 -3.38 9.38 5.67
C GLN A 78 -3.04 9.67 4.21
N LEU A 79 -2.96 8.63 3.37
CA LEU A 79 -2.71 8.79 1.93
C LEU A 79 -3.92 9.39 1.19
N ALA A 80 -5.14 9.06 1.60
CA ALA A 80 -6.34 9.68 1.04
C ALA A 80 -6.37 11.20 1.28
N GLU A 81 -5.91 11.64 2.45
CA GLU A 81 -5.78 13.06 2.77
C GLU A 81 -4.71 13.77 1.92
N VAL A 82 -3.56 13.11 1.73
CA VAL A 82 -2.48 13.62 0.86
C VAL A 82 -2.95 13.71 -0.60
N SER A 83 -3.62 12.67 -1.10
CA SER A 83 -4.17 12.63 -2.46
C SER A 83 -5.19 13.74 -2.69
N ARG A 84 -6.06 14.03 -1.71
CA ARG A 84 -7.05 15.12 -1.78
C ARG A 84 -6.39 16.50 -1.83
N LYS A 85 -5.29 16.69 -1.10
CA LYS A 85 -4.56 17.97 -1.09
C LYS A 85 -3.73 18.19 -2.35
N MET A 86 -3.39 17.13 -3.09
CA MET A 86 -2.62 17.18 -4.34
C MET A 86 -3.45 17.47 -5.59
N THR A 87 -4.79 17.59 -5.51
CA THR A 87 -5.57 18.08 -6.67
C THR A 87 -5.13 19.50 -7.04
N PRO A 88 -4.61 19.71 -8.27
CA PRO A 88 -4.06 21.01 -8.64
C PRO A 88 -5.18 22.01 -8.92
N LYS A 89 -4.96 23.21 -8.40
CA LYS A 89 -5.85 24.39 -8.41
C LYS A 89 -5.79 25.12 -9.77
N TRP A 90 -6.13 24.47 -10.89
CA TRP A 90 -6.10 25.12 -12.22
C TRP A 90 -7.48 25.43 -12.85
N ASP A 91 -8.60 25.13 -12.19
CA ASP A 91 -9.94 25.38 -12.76
C ASP A 91 -10.63 26.66 -12.23
N GLN A 92 -9.95 27.82 -12.26
CA GLN A 92 -10.60 29.13 -12.06
C GLN A 92 -10.13 30.23 -13.05
N SER A 93 -9.61 29.87 -14.22
CA SER A 93 -9.20 30.88 -15.22
C SER A 93 -9.55 30.55 -16.68
N ALA A 94 -10.41 29.57 -16.94
CA ALA A 94 -10.83 29.20 -18.30
C ALA A 94 -12.34 29.37 -18.57
N ALA A 95 -12.98 30.32 -17.90
CA ALA A 95 -14.27 30.87 -18.32
C ALA A 95 -14.15 32.39 -18.30
N SER A 96 -13.51 32.92 -19.35
CA SER A 96 -13.72 34.30 -19.81
C SER A 96 -15.04 34.36 -20.59
#